data_AF-A0A1Q9TNF2-F1
#
_entry.id   AF-A0A1Q9TNF2-F1
#
_cell.length_a   1.000
_cell.length_b   1.000
_cell.length_c   1.000
_cell.angle_alpha   90.00
_cell.angle_beta   90.00
_cell.angle_gamma   90.00
#
_symmetry.space_group_name_H-M   'P 1'
#
loop_
_entity.id
_entity.type
_entity.pdbx_description
1 polymer ?
#
loop_
_entity_poly.entity_id
_entity_poly.type
_entity_poly.pdbx_seq_one_letter_code
_entity_poly.pdbx_strand_id
1 'polypeptide(L)'
;MLPLLSSTTDALAHAGGADLLHLASSTQDAPDTGGLADFLRGFFGPLFLVIVSIVAVFFLFTREITRFAQFIILAIFIGIVFYVPGIIEVIAVALARAMGVSAE
;
A
#
# COMPACT_ATOMS: atom_id res chain seq x y z
N MET A 1 -26.12 44.10 31.45
CA MET A 1 -26.19 42.62 31.48
C MET A 1 -25.40 41.94 30.36
N LEU A 2 -24.69 42.68 29.49
CA LEU A 2 -23.91 42.14 28.35
C LEU A 2 -22.43 41.69 28.59
N PRO A 3 -21.74 41.93 29.73
CA PRO A 3 -20.32 41.58 29.83
C PRO A 3 -20.04 40.08 30.03
N LEU A 4 -21.06 39.28 30.35
CA LEU A 4 -20.91 37.84 30.58
C LEU A 4 -20.89 37.01 29.28
N LEU A 5 -21.50 37.50 28.20
CA LEU A 5 -21.44 36.83 26.90
C LEU A 5 -20.11 37.07 26.18
N SER A 6 -19.48 38.24 26.37
CA SER A 6 -18.18 38.56 25.75
C SER A 6 -17.06 37.66 26.30
N SER A 7 -17.02 37.49 27.63
CA SER A 7 -16.02 36.65 28.31
C SER A 7 -16.17 35.16 28.00
N THR A 8 -17.41 34.68 27.79
CA THR A 8 -17.66 33.29 27.37
C THR A 8 -17.20 33.04 25.92
N THR A 9 -17.40 34.03 25.04
CA THR A 9 -16.96 33.96 23.63
C THR A 9 -15.43 33.99 23.52
N ASP A 10 -14.75 34.82 24.30
CA ASP A 10 -13.28 34.87 24.34
C ASP A 10 -12.66 33.59 24.93
N ALA A 11 -13.29 33.00 25.95
CA ALA A 11 -12.88 31.73 26.52
C ALA A 11 -13.05 30.57 25.52
N LEU A 12 -14.14 30.56 24.76
CA LEU A 12 -14.38 29.55 23.71
C LEU A 12 -13.45 29.75 22.50
N ALA A 13 -13.12 30.99 22.15
CA ALA A 13 -12.16 31.31 21.08
C ALA A 13 -10.73 30.88 21.46
N HIS A 14 -10.32 31.04 22.72
CA HIS A 14 -9.02 30.56 23.20
C HIS A 14 -8.96 29.05 23.40
N ALA A 15 -10.05 28.43 23.88
CA ALA A 15 -10.10 26.98 24.13
C ALA A 15 -10.32 26.16 22.85
N GLY A 16 -11.14 26.64 21.92
CA GLY A 16 -11.47 25.91 20.69
C GLY A 16 -10.61 26.30 19.49
N GLY A 17 -10.07 27.52 19.44
CA GLY A 17 -9.28 28.01 18.30
C GLY A 17 -7.95 27.29 18.15
N ALA A 18 -7.21 27.09 19.25
CA ALA A 18 -5.93 26.39 19.23
C ALA A 18 -6.10 24.87 19.00
N ASP A 19 -7.14 24.28 19.55
CA ASP A 19 -7.41 22.83 19.45
C ASP A 19 -7.96 22.47 18.06
N LEU A 20 -8.80 23.32 17.45
CA LEU A 20 -9.21 23.16 16.04
C LEU A 20 -8.08 23.45 15.05
N LEU A 21 -7.16 24.38 15.36
CA LEU A 21 -5.96 24.60 14.54
C LEU A 21 -4.98 23.42 14.68
N HIS A 22 -4.91 22.81 15.87
CA HIS A 22 -4.12 21.61 16.15
C HIS A 22 -4.70 20.37 15.42
N LEU A 23 -6.03 20.21 15.42
CA LEU A 23 -6.73 19.15 14.68
C LEU A 23 -6.75 19.39 13.15
N ALA A 24 -6.67 20.64 12.69
CA ALA A 24 -6.44 20.98 11.29
C ALA A 24 -4.97 20.80 10.87
N SER A 25 -4.04 20.88 11.83
CA SER A 25 -2.61 20.61 11.60
C SER A 25 -2.25 19.11 11.66
N SER A 26 -3.15 18.25 12.16
CA SER A 26 -2.95 16.80 12.15
C SER A 26 -3.11 16.16 10.75
N THR A 27 -3.08 16.95 9.68
CA THR A 27 -2.99 16.48 8.29
C THR A 27 -1.61 15.87 7.95
N GLN A 28 -0.62 15.90 8.85
CA GLN A 28 0.77 15.58 8.47
C GLN A 28 1.26 14.15 8.66
N ASP A 29 0.52 13.25 9.31
CA ASP A 29 0.96 11.85 9.42
C ASP A 29 0.07 10.94 8.58
N ALA A 30 0.28 11.00 7.25
CA ALA A 30 -0.01 9.84 6.42
C ALA A 30 0.76 8.65 7.04
N PRO A 31 0.11 7.52 7.37
CA PRO A 31 0.80 6.37 7.93
C PRO A 31 1.99 6.00 7.05
N ASP A 32 3.20 6.00 7.62
CA ASP A 32 4.41 5.64 6.91
C ASP A 32 4.35 4.15 6.52
N THR A 33 3.93 3.90 5.29
CA THR A 33 3.76 2.55 4.74
C THR A 33 5.03 2.02 4.09
N GLY A 34 6.14 2.78 4.08
CA GLY A 34 7.40 2.37 3.46
C GLY A 34 7.95 1.09 4.06
N GLY A 35 8.01 1.01 5.39
CA GLY A 35 8.49 -0.19 6.10
C GLY A 35 7.63 -1.44 5.86
N LEU A 36 6.32 -1.27 5.67
CA LEU A 36 5.44 -2.38 5.31
C LEU A 36 5.66 -2.83 3.87
N ALA A 37 5.85 -1.88 2.94
CA ALA A 37 6.13 -2.20 1.54
C ALA A 37 7.46 -2.96 1.39
N ASP A 38 8.51 -2.55 2.10
CA ASP A 38 9.80 -3.24 2.07
C ASP A 38 9.73 -4.64 2.68
N PHE A 39 8.99 -4.80 3.79
CA PHE A 39 8.71 -6.11 4.37
C PHE A 39 7.95 -7.02 3.40
N LEU A 40 6.89 -6.51 2.76
CA LEU A 40 6.09 -7.28 1.81
C LEU A 40 6.89 -7.65 0.56
N ARG A 41 7.71 -6.72 0.01
CA ARG A 41 8.62 -7.01 -1.11
C ARG A 41 9.64 -8.08 -0.76
N GLY A 42 10.24 -8.01 0.43
CA GLY A 42 11.19 -9.00 0.92
C GLY A 42 10.58 -10.37 1.18
N PHE A 43 9.30 -10.43 1.56
CA PHE A 43 8.59 -11.67 1.85
C PHE A 43 7.98 -12.35 0.62
N PHE A 44 7.40 -11.57 -0.30
CA PHE A 44 6.67 -12.12 -1.47
C PHE A 44 7.58 -12.84 -2.46
N GLY A 45 8.80 -12.35 -2.69
CA GLY A 45 9.74 -12.98 -3.63
C GLY A 45 10.07 -14.43 -3.26
N PRO A 46 10.63 -14.69 -2.06
CA PRO A 46 10.92 -16.04 -1.60
C PRO A 46 9.68 -16.94 -1.55
N LEU A 47 8.55 -16.42 -1.05
CA LEU A 47 7.31 -17.19 -0.93
C LEU A 47 6.78 -17.63 -2.31
N PHE A 48 6.78 -16.73 -3.29
CA PHE A 48 6.35 -17.02 -4.65
C PHE A 48 7.20 -18.15 -5.26
N LEU A 49 8.52 -18.08 -5.12
CA LEU A 49 9.43 -19.11 -5.64
C LEU A 49 9.16 -20.48 -5.02
N VAL A 50 8.89 -20.54 -3.70
CA VAL A 50 8.55 -21.79 -3.01
C VAL A 50 7.25 -22.38 -3.55
N ILE A 51 6.19 -21.56 -3.64
CA ILE A 51 4.89 -22.03 -4.11
C ILE A 51 4.98 -22.50 -5.57
N VAL A 52 5.62 -21.70 -6.43
CA VAL A 52 5.78 -22.04 -7.86
C VAL A 52 6.59 -23.31 -8.03
N SER A 53 7.63 -23.52 -7.21
CA SER A 53 8.43 -24.74 -7.24
C SER A 53 7.59 -25.97 -6.90
N ILE A 54 6.80 -25.94 -5.82
CA ILE A 54 5.96 -27.07 -5.41
C ILE A 54 4.93 -27.41 -6.51
N VAL A 55 4.26 -26.38 -7.04
CA VAL A 55 3.25 -26.56 -8.10
C VAL A 55 3.89 -27.10 -9.39
N ALA A 56 5.08 -26.62 -9.76
CA ALA A 56 5.82 -27.12 -10.92
C ALA A 56 6.17 -28.60 -10.79
N VAL A 57 6.64 -29.03 -9.61
CA VAL A 57 6.95 -30.43 -9.32
C VAL A 57 5.70 -31.29 -9.41
N PHE A 58 4.56 -30.82 -8.89
CA PHE A 58 3.30 -31.54 -8.99
C PHE A 58 2.87 -31.76 -10.45
N PHE A 59 2.91 -30.72 -11.28
CA PHE A 59 2.58 -30.82 -12.70
C PHE A 59 3.53 -31.72 -13.48
N LEU A 60 4.81 -31.76 -13.07
CA LEU A 60 5.79 -32.65 -13.69
C LEU A 60 5.45 -34.12 -13.44
N PHE A 61 4.99 -34.47 -12.24
CA PHE A 61 4.68 -35.86 -11.88
C PHE A 61 3.31 -36.34 -12.36
N THR A 62 2.32 -35.47 -12.52
CA THR A 62 0.99 -35.85 -13.00
C THR A 62 0.92 -36.10 -14.52
N ARG A 63 2.05 -36.04 -15.25
CA ARG A 63 2.12 -36.16 -16.73
C ARG A 63 1.23 -35.12 -17.45
N GLU A 64 1.04 -33.96 -16.86
CA GLU A 64 0.23 -32.87 -17.42
C GLU A 64 1.11 -31.86 -18.19
N ILE A 65 1.90 -32.33 -19.17
CA ILE A 65 2.96 -31.53 -19.82
C ILE A 65 2.43 -30.21 -20.43
N THR A 66 1.23 -30.22 -21.01
CA THR A 66 0.61 -29.01 -21.58
C THR A 66 0.23 -27.99 -20.50
N ARG A 67 -0.28 -28.46 -19.35
CA ARG A 67 -0.62 -27.61 -18.22
C ARG A 67 0.63 -27.08 -17.51
N PHE A 68 1.69 -27.90 -17.44
CA PHE A 68 3.01 -27.47 -16.97
C PHE A 68 3.57 -26.33 -17.83
N ALA A 69 3.54 -26.46 -19.15
CA ALA A 69 4.04 -25.40 -20.05
C ALA A 69 3.27 -24.09 -19.87
N GLN A 70 1.94 -24.15 -19.79
CA GLN A 70 1.11 -22.97 -19.50
C GLN A 70 1.43 -22.36 -18.13
N PHE A 71 1.62 -23.20 -17.11
CA PHE A 71 2.00 -22.76 -15.78
C PHE A 71 3.36 -22.05 -15.78
N ILE A 72 4.37 -22.59 -16.47
CA ILE A 72 5.69 -21.97 -16.57
C ILE A 72 5.62 -20.60 -17.25
N ILE A 73 4.89 -20.48 -18.36
CA ILE A 73 4.71 -19.20 -19.05
C ILE A 73 4.06 -18.18 -18.12
N LEU A 74 2.99 -18.58 -17.42
CA LEU A 74 2.31 -17.72 -16.47
C LEU A 74 3.19 -17.34 -15.28
N ALA A 75 3.92 -18.30 -14.71
CA ALA A 75 4.82 -18.09 -13.59
C ALA A 75 5.95 -17.12 -13.94
N ILE A 76 6.53 -17.24 -15.14
CA ILE A 76 7.53 -16.28 -15.63
C ILE A 76 6.91 -14.90 -15.81
N PHE A 77 5.72 -14.81 -16.42
CA PHE A 77 5.04 -13.54 -16.63
C PHE A 77 4.79 -12.79 -15.32
N ILE A 78 4.20 -13.47 -14.33
CA ILE A 78 3.96 -12.91 -13.01
C ILE A 78 5.29 -12.64 -12.28
N GLY A 79 6.26 -13.54 -12.38
CA GLY A 79 7.59 -13.35 -11.81
C GLY A 79 8.22 -12.03 -12.28
N ILE A 80 8.19 -11.74 -13.58
CA ILE A 80 8.72 -10.48 -14.13
C ILE A 80 7.99 -9.27 -13.53
N VAL A 81 6.65 -9.29 -13.47
CA VAL A 81 5.86 -8.17 -12.93
C VAL A 81 6.22 -7.85 -11.48
N PHE A 82 6.46 -8.87 -10.65
CA PHE A 82 6.72 -8.69 -9.22
C PHE A 82 8.21 -8.51 -8.87
N TYR A 83 9.13 -9.06 -9.67
CA TYR A 83 10.57 -9.02 -9.39
C TYR A 83 11.29 -7.84 -10.06
N VAL A 84 10.69 -7.20 -11.06
CA VAL A 84 11.24 -6.00 -11.71
C VAL A 84 10.80 -4.75 -10.92
N PRO A 85 11.74 -4.01 -10.30
CA PRO A 85 11.41 -2.88 -9.42
C PRO A 85 10.52 -1.82 -10.10
N GLY A 86 10.79 -1.51 -11.37
CA GLY A 86 10.07 -0.46 -12.08
C GLY A 86 8.60 -0.76 -12.40
N ILE A 87 8.18 -2.03 -12.42
CA ILE A 87 6.80 -2.38 -12.78
C ILE A 87 5.84 -2.11 -11.61
N ILE A 88 6.21 -2.53 -10.41
CA ILE A 88 5.40 -2.34 -9.21
C ILE A 88 5.29 -0.85 -8.82
N GLU A 89 6.33 -0.06 -9.05
CA GLU A 89 6.31 1.39 -8.80
C GLU A 89 5.32 2.10 -9.72
N VAL A 90 5.36 1.81 -11.03
CA VAL A 90 4.44 2.42 -12.00
C VAL A 90 2.99 2.03 -11.71
N ILE A 91 2.74 0.77 -11.35
CA ILE A 91 1.39 0.32 -10.99
C ILE A 91 0.93 0.97 -9.68
N ALA A 92 1.79 1.04 -8.66
CA ALA A 92 1.45 1.69 -7.39
C ALA A 92 1.13 3.18 -7.58
N VAL A 93 1.92 3.91 -8.36
CA VAL A 93 1.69 5.32 -8.68
C VAL A 93 0.43 5.49 -9.53
N ALA A 94 0.20 4.62 -10.52
CA ALA A 94 -1.01 4.68 -11.34
C ALA A 94 -2.28 4.42 -10.52
N LEU A 95 -2.24 3.44 -9.62
CA LEU A 95 -3.35 3.14 -8.71
C LEU A 95 -3.56 4.26 -7.69
N ALA A 96 -2.50 4.81 -7.10
CA ALA A 96 -2.60 5.94 -6.18
C ALA A 96 -3.24 7.15 -6.87
N ARG A 97 -2.78 7.49 -8.09
CA ARG A 97 -3.36 8.58 -8.90
C ARG A 97 -4.80 8.33 -9.30
N ALA A 98 -5.15 7.09 -9.68
CA ALA A 98 -6.53 6.71 -10.00
C ALA A 98 -7.46 6.79 -8.78
N MET A 99 -6.92 6.54 -7.59
CA MET A 99 -7.62 6.66 -6.30
C MET A 99 -7.62 8.11 -5.75
N GLY A 100 -7.07 9.08 -6.48
CA GLY A 100 -7.05 10.49 -6.09
C GLY A 100 -5.97 10.85 -5.06
N VAL A 101 -5.01 9.96 -4.80
CA VAL A 101 -3.87 10.21 -3.92
C VAL A 101 -2.67 10.66 -4.77
N SER A 102 -2.15 11.84 -4.45
CA SER A 102 -0.89 12.34 -5.00
C SER A 102 0.27 11.55 -4.40
N ALA A 103 0.74 10.51 -5.10
CA ALA A 103 2.03 9.91 -4.81
C ALA A 103 3.12 10.81 -5.42
N GLU A 104 3.82 11.54 -4.55
CA GLU A 104 5.05 12.28 -4.88
C GLU A 104 6.27 11.35 -4.86
#